data_AF-A0A2V2E3E4-F1
#
_entry.id   AF-A0A2V2E3E4-F1
#
_cell.length_a   1.000
_cell.length_b   1.000
_cell.length_c   1.000
_cell.angle_alpha   90.00
_cell.angle_beta   90.00
_cell.angle_gamma   90.00
#
_symmetry.space_group_name_H-M   'P 1'
#
loop_
_entity.id
_entity.type
_entity.pdbx_description
1 polymer ?
#
loop_
_entity_poly.entity_id
_entity_poly.type
_entity_poly.pdbx_seq_one_letter_code
_entity_poly.pdbx_strand_id
1 'polypeptide(L)'
;MFVVRGSSSTANVKDVQFRVLLRADDAGNAPEVFGLNFTYKKSSYSANEAVYTGKTSAGALPKSASVDITATSAYAYANGMSAWRFENMMLMMVNSRGSDALFEEVALNGLDFNGGWGNWAYTIFKAGLFGHNAYTQFAANPTLVQQAIADGNIVGLYVHGGKLKTTNSDSSSQVIVYAYETQDDGTVIFKTVCPRGDVSELTNGDVFGTCTAEQLADAISGFGKASARGMMYVVGSKVKESSVKRVPAAAQIVDAATIRLSVDGITISLPEDFVAQKSSTLGYGVIAYTLASEVKAGEKLAASKFYYDIIVNADGTLALPEALQAKLAAGDTANLYVVHNNGMTYTAKIISVNTLDKQKSEALAKVSDYLANQPSKVYGEAAKIANQARALIEAASSIEEIEAALKLLDTKLDYPWQDDNQGTTAGGNTTVLPPQTGDAEKFAPLMLIVMAMAAVLFVVCRRKRS
;
A
#
# COMPACT_ATOMS: atom_id res chain seq x y z
N MET A 1 6.02 -3.53 21.64
CA MET A 1 7.03 -4.43 22.25
C MET A 1 7.10 -4.14 23.74
N PHE A 2 6.87 -5.13 24.60
CA PHE A 2 7.03 -4.99 26.05
C PHE A 2 8.43 -5.45 26.45
N VAL A 3 9.20 -4.60 27.12
CA VAL A 3 10.55 -4.93 27.60
C VAL A 3 10.56 -4.89 29.12
N VAL A 4 10.80 -6.03 29.74
CA VAL A 4 11.08 -6.12 31.18
C VAL A 4 12.59 -5.97 31.38
N ARG A 5 13.01 -4.90 32.06
CA ARG A 5 14.42 -4.66 32.38
C ARG A 5 14.69 -5.07 33.82
N GLY A 6 15.42 -6.17 34.02
CA GLY A 6 15.93 -6.57 35.32
C GLY A 6 17.38 -6.12 35.52
N SER A 7 17.73 -5.68 36.73
CA SER A 7 19.14 -5.43 37.13
C SER A 7 19.91 -6.72 37.45
N SER A 8 19.20 -7.86 37.53
CA SER A 8 19.76 -9.17 37.89
C SER A 8 20.62 -9.78 36.78
N SER A 9 21.73 -10.41 37.18
CA SER A 9 22.57 -11.28 36.34
C SER A 9 21.90 -12.62 36.00
N THR A 10 20.78 -12.92 36.66
CA THR A 10 19.90 -14.07 36.41
C THR A 10 18.58 -13.57 35.83
N ALA A 11 18.13 -14.18 34.72
CA ALA A 11 16.81 -13.94 34.16
C ALA A 11 15.71 -14.59 35.03
N ASN A 12 15.42 -13.99 36.20
CA ASN A 12 14.48 -14.53 37.18
C ASN A 12 13.03 -14.15 36.88
N VAL A 13 12.57 -14.38 35.66
CA VAL A 13 11.16 -14.26 35.30
C VAL A 13 10.55 -15.65 35.37
N LYS A 14 10.02 -16.02 36.53
CA LYS A 14 9.33 -17.30 36.71
C LYS A 14 7.88 -17.27 36.22
N ASP A 15 7.22 -16.10 36.32
CA ASP A 15 5.82 -15.93 35.95
C ASP A 15 5.62 -14.58 35.23
N VAL A 16 5.49 -14.57 33.90
CA VAL A 16 5.01 -13.41 33.14
C VAL A 16 3.74 -13.80 32.40
N GLN A 17 2.68 -13.05 32.69
CA GLN A 17 1.40 -13.16 31.99
C GLN A 17 1.18 -11.90 31.16
N PHE A 18 0.93 -12.06 29.87
CA PHE A 18 0.47 -10.98 29.00
C PHE A 18 -1.05 -11.03 28.89
N ARG A 19 -1.69 -9.89 29.13
CA ARG A 19 -3.10 -9.68 28.77
C ARG A 19 -3.15 -8.62 27.69
N VAL A 20 -3.64 -8.98 26.51
CA VAL A 20 -3.96 -8.02 25.45
C VAL A 20 -5.47 -7.75 25.53
N LEU A 21 -5.83 -6.48 25.73
CA LEU A 21 -7.22 -6.05 25.67
C LEU A 21 -7.41 -5.30 24.35
N LEU A 22 -8.24 -5.84 23.48
CA LEU A 22 -8.67 -5.20 22.23
C LEU A 22 -10.02 -4.55 22.50
N ARG A 23 -10.17 -3.28 22.09
CA ARG A 23 -11.44 -2.56 22.16
C ARG A 23 -11.90 -2.24 20.75
N ALA A 24 -13.16 -2.52 20.47
CA ALA A 24 -13.77 -2.06 19.23
C ALA A 24 -13.91 -0.54 19.23
N ASP A 25 -13.86 0.07 18.05
CA ASP A 25 -14.29 1.45 17.85
C ASP A 25 -15.83 1.58 17.92
N ASP A 26 -16.33 2.80 17.81
CA ASP A 26 -17.77 3.11 17.85
C ASP A 26 -18.56 2.47 16.69
N ALA A 27 -17.87 2.05 15.62
CA ALA A 27 -18.44 1.34 14.47
C ALA A 27 -18.38 -0.20 14.64
N GLY A 28 -17.87 -0.70 15.76
CA GLY A 28 -17.77 -2.13 16.06
C GLY A 28 -16.53 -2.82 15.48
N ASN A 29 -15.58 -2.09 14.90
CA ASN A 29 -14.35 -2.66 14.38
C ASN A 29 -13.38 -2.98 15.53
N ALA A 30 -13.16 -4.26 15.82
CA ALA A 30 -12.18 -4.69 16.80
C ALA A 30 -10.79 -4.90 16.13
N PRO A 31 -9.70 -4.39 16.70
CA PRO A 31 -8.36 -4.69 16.21
C PRO A 31 -8.04 -6.16 16.47
N GLU A 32 -7.28 -6.79 15.56
CA GLU A 32 -6.82 -8.17 15.71
C GLU A 32 -5.38 -8.24 16.23
N VAL A 33 -5.12 -9.14 17.20
CA VAL A 33 -3.74 -9.46 17.58
C VAL A 33 -3.19 -10.45 16.57
N PHE A 34 -2.32 -9.97 15.69
CA PHE A 34 -1.65 -10.83 14.70
C PHE A 34 -0.55 -11.70 15.31
N GLY A 35 0.15 -11.21 16.33
CA GLY A 35 1.21 -11.95 16.98
C GLY A 35 1.75 -11.20 18.20
N LEU A 36 2.17 -11.96 19.21
CA LEU A 36 2.84 -11.44 20.39
C LEU A 36 4.23 -12.07 20.46
N ASN A 37 5.26 -11.23 20.32
CA ASN A 37 6.64 -11.65 20.52
C ASN A 37 7.17 -10.98 21.79
N PHE A 38 7.76 -11.78 22.67
CA PHE A 38 8.40 -11.31 23.89
C PHE A 38 9.81 -11.86 23.98
N THR A 39 10.73 -11.00 24.37
CA THR A 39 12.13 -11.36 24.55
C THR A 39 12.62 -10.73 25.84
N TYR A 40 13.32 -11.52 26.65
CA TYR A 40 13.87 -11.07 27.93
C TYR A 40 15.37 -10.80 27.79
N LYS A 41 15.84 -9.67 28.30
CA LYS A 41 17.26 -9.32 28.35
C LYS A 41 17.70 -9.14 29.81
N LYS A 42 18.63 -9.97 30.28
CA LYS A 42 19.31 -9.80 31.58
C LYS A 42 20.38 -8.70 31.51
N SER A 43 20.75 -8.11 32.64
CA SER A 43 21.67 -6.96 32.71
C SER A 43 23.08 -7.31 32.19
N SER A 44 23.59 -8.49 32.54
CA SER A 44 24.83 -9.07 32.00
C SER A 44 24.53 -9.87 30.73
N TYR A 45 24.30 -9.17 29.62
CA TYR A 45 24.05 -9.77 28.32
C TYR A 45 25.25 -10.61 27.84
N SER A 46 25.01 -11.85 27.39
CA SER A 46 25.97 -12.70 26.70
C SER A 46 25.35 -13.21 25.40
N ALA A 47 26.03 -12.99 24.26
CA ALA A 47 25.59 -13.50 22.96
C ALA A 47 25.63 -15.05 22.90
N ASN A 48 26.43 -15.69 23.75
CA ASN A 48 26.61 -17.14 23.79
C ASN A 48 25.43 -17.88 24.44
N GLU A 49 24.56 -17.16 25.14
CA GLU A 49 23.33 -17.72 25.75
C GLU A 49 22.11 -17.57 24.84
N ALA A 50 22.28 -16.92 23.69
CA ALA A 50 21.20 -16.63 22.77
C ALA A 50 20.77 -17.90 22.05
N VAL A 51 19.47 -18.20 22.10
CA VAL A 51 18.87 -19.32 21.36
C VAL A 51 18.03 -18.77 20.23
N TYR A 52 18.18 -19.33 19.04
CA TYR A 52 17.36 -18.96 17.89
C TYR A 52 15.90 -19.34 18.14
N THR A 53 14.97 -18.42 17.87
CA THR A 53 13.53 -18.66 18.08
C THR A 53 12.85 -19.32 16.88
N GLY A 54 13.54 -19.45 15.74
CA GLY A 54 13.04 -20.15 14.56
C GLY A 54 13.35 -21.65 14.57
N LYS A 55 13.38 -22.25 13.39
CA LYS A 55 13.37 -23.71 13.18
C LYS A 55 14.76 -24.29 12.97
N THR A 56 15.60 -23.65 12.15
CA THR A 56 16.92 -24.19 11.80
C THR A 56 17.85 -24.15 13.00
N SER A 57 18.38 -25.30 13.40
CA SER A 57 19.40 -25.41 14.46
C SER A 57 20.80 -25.08 13.92
N ALA A 58 21.72 -24.64 14.78
CA ALA A 58 23.08 -24.28 14.38
C ALA A 58 23.84 -25.45 13.72
N GLY A 59 23.59 -26.70 14.15
CA GLY A 59 24.21 -27.90 13.56
C GLY A 59 23.56 -28.36 12.25
N ALA A 60 22.49 -27.71 11.80
CA ALA A 60 21.76 -28.04 10.57
C ALA A 60 21.81 -26.92 9.52
N LEU A 61 22.77 -25.98 9.66
CA LEU A 61 22.93 -24.88 8.70
C LEU A 61 23.38 -25.42 7.33
N PRO A 62 22.69 -25.08 6.23
CA PRO A 62 23.19 -25.37 4.89
C PRO A 62 24.45 -24.55 4.61
N LYS A 63 25.27 -25.02 3.65
CA LYS A 63 26.50 -24.32 3.21
C LYS A 63 26.23 -22.90 2.74
N SER A 64 25.08 -22.65 2.13
CA SER A 64 24.63 -21.32 1.76
C SER A 64 23.11 -21.23 1.86
N ALA A 65 22.62 -20.02 2.09
CA ALA A 65 21.21 -19.69 1.98
C ALA A 65 21.06 -18.21 1.58
N SER A 66 19.96 -17.90 0.90
CA SER A 66 19.66 -16.54 0.46
C SER A 66 18.16 -16.32 0.33
N VAL A 67 17.77 -15.06 0.48
CA VAL A 67 16.47 -14.54 0.06
C VAL A 67 16.71 -13.40 -0.93
N ASP A 68 15.70 -13.11 -1.75
CA ASP A 68 15.75 -11.96 -2.66
C ASP A 68 15.92 -10.66 -1.87
N ILE A 69 16.48 -9.65 -2.54
CA ILE A 69 16.61 -8.29 -1.99
C ILE A 69 16.30 -7.24 -3.06
N THR A 70 15.42 -6.31 -2.74
CA THR A 70 15.14 -5.10 -3.52
C THR A 70 15.66 -3.89 -2.75
N ALA A 71 16.80 -3.34 -3.20
CA ALA A 71 17.40 -2.16 -2.58
C ALA A 71 16.68 -0.87 -3.02
N THR A 72 16.56 0.07 -2.09
CA THR A 72 15.89 1.38 -2.27
C THR A 72 16.67 2.49 -1.57
N SER A 73 16.35 3.76 -1.82
CA SER A 73 17.01 4.89 -1.14
C SER A 73 15.98 5.84 -0.56
N ALA A 74 16.09 6.13 0.75
CA ALA A 74 15.24 7.12 1.42
C ALA A 74 15.33 8.53 0.80
N TYR A 75 16.42 8.81 0.06
CA TYR A 75 16.67 10.08 -0.62
C TYR A 75 15.88 10.25 -1.91
N ALA A 76 15.26 9.19 -2.43
CA ALA A 76 14.41 9.23 -3.63
C ALA A 76 12.96 9.66 -3.33
N TYR A 77 12.62 9.92 -2.06
CA TYR A 77 11.26 10.07 -1.57
C TYR A 77 10.98 11.48 -1.05
N ALA A 78 9.78 11.70 -0.50
CA ALA A 78 9.32 13.03 -0.09
C ALA A 78 10.33 13.79 0.80
N ASN A 79 10.42 15.11 0.56
CA ASN A 79 11.38 15.97 1.27
C ASN A 79 11.21 15.88 2.80
N GLY A 80 12.35 15.84 3.51
CA GLY A 80 12.41 15.67 4.96
C GLY A 80 12.33 14.21 5.44
N MET A 81 12.15 13.23 4.54
CA MET A 81 12.08 11.81 4.92
C MET A 81 13.38 11.02 4.70
N SER A 82 14.44 11.63 4.18
CA SER A 82 15.75 10.96 3.96
C SER A 82 16.40 10.43 5.26
N ALA A 83 16.01 10.96 6.42
CA ALA A 83 16.47 10.49 7.73
C ALA A 83 15.75 9.21 8.21
N TRP A 84 14.68 8.77 7.54
CA TRP A 84 13.79 7.68 7.97
C TRP A 84 14.34 6.32 7.48
N ARG A 85 15.55 6.03 7.94
CA ARG A 85 16.39 4.91 7.45
C ARG A 85 15.91 3.55 7.97
N PHE A 86 15.25 3.50 9.12
CA PHE A 86 14.62 2.28 9.61
C PHE A 86 13.39 1.91 8.77
N GLU A 87 12.64 2.90 8.32
CA GLU A 87 11.49 2.74 7.43
C GLU A 87 11.96 2.29 6.05
N ASN A 88 13.06 2.86 5.52
CA ASN A 88 13.68 2.35 4.29
C ASN A 88 14.20 0.92 4.45
N MET A 89 14.79 0.59 5.60
CA MET A 89 15.20 -0.79 5.91
C MET A 89 14.00 -1.74 5.90
N MET A 90 12.88 -1.36 6.53
CA MET A 90 11.66 -2.18 6.51
C MET A 90 11.06 -2.28 5.11
N LEU A 91 11.05 -1.21 4.32
CA LEU A 91 10.58 -1.21 2.94
C LEU A 91 11.31 -2.26 2.10
N MET A 92 12.66 -2.23 2.14
CA MET A 92 13.47 -3.23 1.46
C MET A 92 13.09 -4.63 1.91
N MET A 93 12.99 -4.86 3.23
CA MET A 93 12.68 -6.17 3.77
C MET A 93 11.28 -6.67 3.35
N VAL A 94 10.21 -5.87 3.47
CA VAL A 94 8.85 -6.32 3.14
C VAL A 94 8.67 -6.52 1.63
N ASN A 95 9.21 -5.63 0.79
CA ASN A 95 9.10 -5.76 -0.67
C ASN A 95 9.85 -6.99 -1.18
N SER A 96 11.00 -7.30 -0.56
CA SER A 96 11.79 -8.51 -0.85
C SER A 96 11.12 -9.81 -0.38
N ARG A 97 10.14 -9.72 0.51
CA ARG A 97 9.39 -10.88 1.02
C ARG A 97 7.95 -10.96 0.48
N GLY A 98 7.65 -10.24 -0.60
CA GLY A 98 6.41 -10.38 -1.35
C GLY A 98 5.46 -9.18 -1.33
N SER A 99 5.77 -8.10 -0.60
CA SER A 99 5.00 -6.86 -0.70
C SER A 99 5.32 -6.06 -1.96
N ASP A 100 4.45 -5.11 -2.29
CA ASP A 100 4.67 -4.06 -3.29
C ASP A 100 4.30 -2.69 -2.70
N ALA A 101 4.92 -2.38 -1.56
CA ALA A 101 4.66 -1.19 -0.77
C ALA A 101 5.44 0.02 -1.29
N LEU A 102 4.89 1.22 -1.04
CA LEU A 102 5.59 2.49 -1.16
C LEU A 102 6.40 2.78 0.11
N PHE A 103 7.45 3.58 -0.03
CA PHE A 103 8.17 4.07 1.13
C PHE A 103 7.27 4.86 2.07
N GLU A 104 6.43 5.74 1.55
CA GLU A 104 5.56 6.59 2.37
C GLU A 104 4.46 5.79 3.06
N GLU A 105 3.97 4.72 2.45
CA GLU A 105 3.07 3.78 3.09
C GLU A 105 3.76 3.11 4.28
N VAL A 106 5.00 2.65 4.10
CA VAL A 106 5.79 2.06 5.20
C VAL A 106 6.09 3.11 6.27
N ALA A 107 6.49 4.30 5.87
CA ALA A 107 6.94 5.35 6.75
C ALA A 107 5.81 5.92 7.61
N LEU A 108 4.68 6.24 7.00
CA LEU A 108 3.57 6.93 7.65
C LEU A 108 2.58 5.98 8.33
N ASN A 109 2.39 4.75 7.84
CA ASN A 109 1.44 3.83 8.47
C ASN A 109 1.91 3.42 9.88
N GLY A 110 1.08 3.69 10.88
CA GLY A 110 1.38 3.48 12.29
C GLY A 110 2.49 4.41 12.83
N LEU A 111 2.67 5.59 12.23
CA LEU A 111 3.59 6.61 12.74
C LEU A 111 3.16 7.05 14.16
N ASP A 112 4.10 7.03 15.10
CA ASP A 112 3.91 7.60 16.42
C ASP A 112 4.19 9.11 16.36
N PHE A 113 3.13 9.91 16.50
CA PHE A 113 3.18 11.37 16.50
C PHE A 113 3.90 11.94 17.73
N ASN A 114 4.00 11.15 18.82
CA ASN A 114 4.77 11.54 19.98
C ASN A 114 6.26 11.27 19.70
N GLY A 115 6.99 12.32 19.33
CA GLY A 115 8.42 12.23 19.03
C GLY A 115 9.21 11.46 20.11
N GLY A 116 10.14 10.61 19.69
CA GLY A 116 10.97 9.81 20.59
C GLY A 116 11.53 8.54 19.96
N TRP A 117 12.02 7.62 20.80
CA TRP A 117 12.61 6.34 20.39
C TRP A 117 11.62 5.37 19.70
N GLY A 118 10.32 5.65 19.76
CA GLY A 118 9.25 4.75 19.35
C GLY A 118 9.27 4.37 17.87
N ASN A 119 9.41 5.35 16.98
CA ASN A 119 9.38 5.12 15.54
C ASN A 119 10.54 4.22 15.06
N TRP A 120 11.72 4.31 15.69
CA TRP A 120 12.94 3.59 15.27
C TRP A 120 13.12 2.22 15.92
N ALA A 121 12.84 2.10 17.22
CA ALA A 121 13.06 0.85 17.94
C ALA A 121 11.96 -0.18 17.69
N TYR A 122 10.80 0.27 17.23
CA TYR A 122 9.64 -0.59 17.01
C TYR A 122 9.31 -0.79 15.54
N THR A 123 10.10 -0.27 14.59
CA THR A 123 9.80 -0.30 13.15
C THR A 123 9.44 -1.70 12.61
N ILE A 124 9.89 -2.78 13.25
CA ILE A 124 9.46 -4.16 12.95
C ILE A 124 7.96 -4.39 12.95
N PHE A 125 7.18 -3.66 13.75
CA PHE A 125 5.71 -3.82 13.75
C PHE A 125 5.14 -3.47 12.38
N LYS A 126 5.80 -2.59 11.62
CA LYS A 126 5.38 -2.23 10.26
C LYS A 126 5.38 -3.46 9.37
N ALA A 127 6.36 -4.38 9.47
CA ALA A 127 6.29 -5.63 8.71
C ALA A 127 5.00 -6.43 8.99
N GLY A 128 4.55 -6.47 10.24
CA GLY A 128 3.25 -7.05 10.61
C GLY A 128 2.04 -6.27 10.06
N LEU A 129 2.12 -4.95 9.97
CA LEU A 129 1.12 -4.11 9.29
C LEU A 129 1.04 -4.39 7.78
N PHE A 130 2.13 -4.83 7.15
CA PHE A 130 2.13 -5.31 5.76
C PHE A 130 1.86 -6.82 5.63
N GLY A 131 1.46 -7.47 6.71
CA GLY A 131 1.01 -8.87 6.71
C GLY A 131 2.12 -9.91 6.73
N HIS A 132 3.34 -9.53 7.09
CA HIS A 132 4.48 -10.45 7.19
C HIS A 132 4.60 -11.04 8.59
N ASN A 133 5.04 -12.31 8.66
CA ASN A 133 5.60 -12.86 9.89
C ASN A 133 6.85 -12.08 10.26
N ALA A 134 6.86 -11.46 11.44
CA ALA A 134 7.97 -10.61 11.85
C ALA A 134 8.16 -10.62 13.37
N TYR A 135 9.41 -10.55 13.79
CA TYR A 135 9.77 -10.49 15.21
C TYR A 135 11.12 -9.81 15.43
N THR A 136 11.30 -9.28 16.64
CA THR A 136 12.60 -8.83 17.12
C THR A 136 13.20 -9.91 18.01
N GLN A 137 14.42 -10.31 17.69
CA GLN A 137 15.22 -11.17 18.55
C GLN A 137 16.38 -10.37 19.13
N PHE A 138 16.55 -10.48 20.45
CA PHE A 138 17.74 -9.96 21.10
C PHE A 138 18.84 -11.00 21.00
N ALA A 139 20.04 -10.50 21.22
CA ALA A 139 21.26 -11.26 21.23
C ALA A 139 21.79 -11.75 19.88
N ALA A 140 21.57 -10.94 18.83
CA ALA A 140 22.10 -11.15 17.50
C ALA A 140 23.59 -11.52 17.53
N ASN A 141 23.92 -12.57 16.79
CA ASN A 141 25.28 -13.02 16.51
C ASN A 141 25.27 -13.67 15.11
N PRO A 142 26.44 -13.90 14.48
CA PRO A 142 26.51 -14.45 13.13
C PRO A 142 25.72 -15.76 12.96
N THR A 143 25.80 -16.69 13.91
CA THR A 143 25.09 -17.99 13.83
C THR A 143 23.58 -17.82 13.79
N LEU A 144 23.00 -16.96 14.64
CA LEU A 144 21.56 -16.67 14.63
C LEU A 144 21.11 -16.01 13.32
N VAL A 145 21.96 -15.16 12.74
CA VAL A 145 21.70 -14.55 11.43
C VAL A 145 21.67 -15.62 10.34
N GLN A 146 22.61 -16.58 10.34
CA GLN A 146 22.58 -17.71 9.41
C GLN A 146 21.31 -18.55 9.58
N GLN A 147 20.94 -18.88 10.82
CA GLN A 147 19.73 -19.68 11.09
C GLN A 147 18.47 -18.98 10.58
N ALA A 148 18.37 -17.65 10.75
CA ALA A 148 17.24 -16.88 10.23
C ALA A 148 17.17 -16.86 8.71
N ILE A 149 18.31 -16.72 8.02
CA ILE A 149 18.37 -16.75 6.56
C ILE A 149 18.09 -18.16 6.03
N ALA A 150 18.57 -19.20 6.71
CA ALA A 150 18.29 -20.60 6.36
C ALA A 150 16.80 -20.96 6.49
N ASP A 151 16.08 -20.33 7.43
CA ASP A 151 14.62 -20.41 7.53
C ASP A 151 13.87 -19.60 6.43
N GLY A 152 14.60 -18.94 5.52
CA GLY A 152 14.02 -18.11 4.46
C GLY A 152 13.57 -16.73 4.92
N ASN A 153 14.15 -16.19 5.99
CA ASN A 153 13.89 -14.84 6.46
C ASN A 153 14.99 -13.86 6.02
N ILE A 154 14.65 -12.57 6.01
CA ILE A 154 15.59 -11.47 5.84
C ILE A 154 15.86 -10.82 7.21
N VAL A 155 17.09 -10.38 7.46
CA VAL A 155 17.51 -9.89 8.78
C VAL A 155 18.01 -8.45 8.71
N GLY A 156 17.33 -7.53 9.40
CA GLY A 156 17.79 -6.17 9.65
C GLY A 156 18.57 -6.10 10.96
N LEU A 157 19.68 -5.37 10.97
CA LEU A 157 20.56 -5.20 12.12
C LEU A 157 20.87 -3.72 12.34
N TYR A 158 21.11 -3.36 13.59
CA TYR A 158 21.69 -2.08 13.96
C TYR A 158 23.08 -2.32 14.58
N VAL A 159 24.11 -1.86 13.87
CA VAL A 159 25.52 -2.23 14.09
C VAL A 159 26.43 -1.00 14.13
N HIS A 160 27.69 -1.18 14.54
CA HIS A 160 28.67 -0.10 14.46
C HIS A 160 29.15 0.11 13.01
N GLY A 161 28.79 1.24 12.40
CA GLY A 161 29.07 1.55 10.99
C GLY A 161 30.56 1.61 10.67
N GLY A 162 31.41 2.09 11.58
CA GLY A 162 32.87 2.09 11.37
C GLY A 162 33.53 0.70 11.35
N LYS A 163 32.79 -0.39 11.60
CA LYS A 163 33.30 -1.77 11.59
C LYS A 163 32.85 -2.58 10.36
N LEU A 164 31.83 -2.10 9.63
CA LEU A 164 31.40 -2.65 8.35
C LEU A 164 31.41 -1.55 7.31
N LYS A 165 32.04 -1.77 6.15
CA LYS A 165 31.98 -0.81 5.06
C LYS A 165 30.51 -0.60 4.67
N THR A 166 29.99 0.58 4.98
CA THR A 166 28.62 1.00 4.66
C THR A 166 28.67 2.39 4.03
N THR A 167 27.77 2.64 3.10
CA THR A 167 27.56 3.96 2.48
C THR A 167 27.07 4.97 3.53
N ASN A 168 27.48 6.23 3.40
CA ASN A 168 27.18 7.30 4.36
C ASN A 168 27.45 6.91 5.84
N SER A 169 28.55 6.20 6.12
CA SER A 169 28.83 5.62 7.44
C SER A 169 29.23 6.66 8.50
N ASP A 170 28.48 6.66 9.61
CA ASP A 170 28.92 7.18 10.91
C ASP A 170 29.22 5.98 11.85
N SER A 171 29.38 6.23 13.16
CA SER A 171 29.63 5.16 14.15
C SER A 171 28.46 4.18 14.33
N SER A 172 27.30 4.38 13.71
CA SER A 172 26.09 3.56 13.86
C SER A 172 25.32 3.35 12.54
N SER A 173 25.18 2.12 12.08
CA SER A 173 24.56 1.84 10.77
C SER A 173 23.45 0.79 10.85
N GLN A 174 22.41 0.97 10.04
CA GLN A 174 21.47 -0.08 9.71
C GLN A 174 22.08 -0.93 8.60
N VAL A 175 21.99 -2.25 8.73
CA VAL A 175 22.43 -3.19 7.69
C VAL A 175 21.39 -4.27 7.55
N ILE A 176 21.06 -4.66 6.32
CA ILE A 176 20.25 -5.84 6.05
C ILE A 176 21.18 -6.96 5.60
N VAL A 177 21.04 -8.13 6.18
CA VAL A 177 21.68 -9.36 5.77
C VAL A 177 20.65 -10.25 5.08
N TYR A 178 20.91 -10.63 3.83
CA TYR A 178 19.96 -11.36 2.99
C TYR A 178 20.51 -12.68 2.45
N ALA A 179 21.81 -12.93 2.60
CA ALA A 179 22.43 -14.19 2.21
C ALA A 179 23.69 -14.48 3.02
N TYR A 180 24.08 -15.74 3.07
CA TYR A 180 25.40 -16.16 3.51
C TYR A 180 25.92 -17.35 2.69
N GLU A 181 27.23 -17.52 2.71
CA GLU A 181 27.94 -18.67 2.14
C GLU A 181 29.10 -19.07 3.07
N THR A 182 29.20 -20.36 3.37
CA THR A 182 30.32 -20.98 4.07
C THR A 182 31.29 -21.54 3.04
N GLN A 183 32.50 -21.00 3.02
CA GLN A 183 33.60 -21.45 2.16
C GLN A 183 34.15 -22.81 2.62
N ASP A 184 34.96 -23.45 1.78
CA ASP A 184 35.51 -24.79 2.06
C ASP A 184 36.45 -24.81 3.28
N ASP A 185 37.04 -23.67 3.64
CA ASP A 185 37.88 -23.48 4.83
C ASP A 185 37.06 -23.18 6.11
N GLY A 186 35.74 -23.14 6.00
CA GLY A 186 34.82 -22.81 7.10
C GLY A 186 34.53 -21.32 7.26
N THR A 187 35.15 -20.43 6.49
CA THR A 187 34.89 -18.98 6.54
C THR A 187 33.47 -18.69 6.09
N VAL A 188 32.69 -17.99 6.92
CA VAL A 188 31.33 -17.56 6.56
C VAL A 188 31.36 -16.14 6.04
N ILE A 189 30.86 -15.94 4.83
CA ILE A 189 30.68 -14.63 4.19
C ILE A 189 29.20 -14.30 4.13
N PHE A 190 28.82 -13.16 4.69
CA PHE A 190 27.49 -12.59 4.61
C PHE A 190 27.39 -11.58 3.47
N LYS A 191 26.26 -11.57 2.76
CA LYS A 191 25.91 -10.50 1.82
C LYS A 191 24.97 -9.51 2.49
N THR A 192 25.28 -8.23 2.31
CA THR A 192 24.60 -7.14 3.01
C THR A 192 24.12 -6.05 2.04
N VAL A 193 23.12 -5.28 2.48
CA VAL A 193 22.75 -4.01 1.83
C VAL A 193 22.59 -2.91 2.89
N CYS A 194 23.05 -1.70 2.55
CA CYS A 194 23.00 -0.51 3.39
C CYS A 194 21.73 0.31 3.08
N PRO A 195 20.78 0.46 4.02
CA PRO A 195 19.57 1.25 3.82
C PRO A 195 19.79 2.78 3.80
N ARG A 196 21.04 3.23 4.00
CA ARG A 196 21.42 4.65 4.11
C ARG A 196 22.01 5.23 2.82
N GLY A 197 22.18 4.40 1.79
CA GLY A 197 22.71 4.89 0.52
C GLY A 197 21.83 5.97 -0.09
N ASP A 198 22.45 7.01 -0.63
CA ASP A 198 21.75 7.96 -1.48
C ASP A 198 21.41 7.36 -2.85
N VAL A 199 20.76 8.14 -3.71
CA VAL A 199 20.33 7.68 -5.03
C VAL A 199 21.51 7.32 -5.93
N SER A 200 22.63 8.04 -5.82
CA SER A 200 23.82 7.78 -6.62
C SER A 200 24.53 6.49 -6.18
N GLU A 201 24.68 6.29 -4.88
CA GLU A 201 25.24 5.07 -4.30
C GLU A 201 24.37 3.84 -4.61
N LEU A 202 23.04 3.98 -4.58
CA LEU A 202 22.13 2.93 -5.02
C LEU A 202 22.34 2.58 -6.50
N THR A 203 22.42 3.60 -7.37
CA THR A 203 22.58 3.43 -8.82
C THR A 203 23.92 2.76 -9.16
N ASN A 204 24.98 3.08 -8.43
CA ASN A 204 26.31 2.49 -8.61
C ASN A 204 26.44 1.08 -7.99
N GLY A 205 25.47 0.66 -7.18
CA GLY A 205 25.53 -0.59 -6.43
C GLY A 205 26.40 -0.52 -5.17
N ASP A 206 26.88 0.68 -4.78
CA ASP A 206 27.72 0.90 -3.60
C ASP A 206 27.02 0.54 -2.29
N VAL A 207 25.68 0.47 -2.31
CA VAL A 207 24.86 0.03 -1.16
C VAL A 207 25.03 -1.45 -0.85
N PHE A 208 25.52 -2.27 -1.78
CA PHE A 208 25.73 -3.69 -1.57
C PHE A 208 27.12 -3.97 -1.00
N GLY A 209 27.17 -4.87 -0.04
CA GLY A 209 28.41 -5.22 0.67
C GLY A 209 28.53 -6.69 0.99
N THR A 210 29.70 -7.05 1.51
CA THR A 210 29.96 -8.35 2.11
C THR A 210 30.76 -8.18 3.40
N CYS A 211 30.65 -9.14 4.31
CA CYS A 211 31.48 -9.20 5.52
C CYS A 211 31.65 -10.63 6.02
N THR A 212 32.75 -10.90 6.73
CA THR A 212 32.95 -12.19 7.41
C THR A 212 32.12 -12.28 8.70
N ALA A 213 31.98 -13.48 9.25
CA ALA A 213 31.35 -13.66 10.57
C ALA A 213 32.05 -12.87 11.69
N GLU A 214 33.39 -12.80 11.68
CA GLU A 214 34.17 -12.03 12.66
C GLU A 214 33.89 -10.53 12.53
N GLN A 215 33.84 -10.00 11.30
CA GLN A 215 33.52 -8.60 11.04
C GLN A 215 32.10 -8.27 11.49
N LEU A 216 31.13 -9.14 11.19
CA LEU A 216 29.75 -8.96 11.63
C LEU A 216 29.63 -9.00 13.16
N ALA A 217 30.34 -9.94 13.82
CA ALA A 217 30.38 -10.02 15.28
C ALA A 217 31.02 -8.79 15.92
N ASP A 218 32.13 -8.28 15.38
CA ASP A 218 32.78 -7.05 15.84
C ASP A 218 31.84 -5.84 15.67
N ALA A 219 31.12 -5.75 14.55
CA ALA A 219 30.18 -4.67 14.30
C ALA A 219 28.95 -4.70 15.23
N ILE A 220 28.40 -5.89 15.50
CA ILE A 220 27.29 -6.05 16.46
C ILE A 220 27.77 -5.71 17.88
N SER A 221 28.96 -6.17 18.27
CA SER A 221 29.48 -6.00 19.62
C SER A 221 30.03 -4.59 19.89
N GLY A 222 30.57 -3.93 18.87
CA GLY A 222 31.11 -2.58 18.92
C GLY A 222 30.07 -1.48 19.16
N PHE A 223 28.78 -1.81 19.06
CA PHE A 223 27.68 -0.88 19.33
C PHE A 223 27.44 -0.70 20.84
N GLY A 224 28.36 0.04 21.50
CA GLY A 224 28.41 0.49 22.91
C GLY A 224 27.43 -0.09 23.96
N LYS A 225 26.87 0.76 24.83
CA LYS A 225 25.90 0.37 25.91
C LYS A 225 24.44 0.67 25.55
N ALA A 226 24.15 0.97 24.28
CA ALA A 226 22.81 1.36 23.85
C ALA A 226 21.78 0.20 23.98
N SER A 227 20.51 0.55 24.21
CA SER A 227 19.41 -0.42 24.41
C SER A 227 19.17 -1.34 23.22
N ALA A 228 19.46 -0.87 22.00
CA ALA A 228 19.31 -1.63 20.75
C ALA A 228 20.45 -2.60 20.44
N ARG A 229 21.52 -2.64 21.26
CA ARG A 229 22.65 -3.54 21.03
C ARG A 229 22.20 -4.99 20.96
N GLY A 230 22.56 -5.64 19.86
CA GLY A 230 22.26 -7.05 19.61
C GLY A 230 20.80 -7.32 19.26
N MET A 231 20.03 -6.34 18.78
CA MET A 231 18.71 -6.61 18.21
C MET A 231 18.85 -7.00 16.73
N MET A 232 18.17 -8.08 16.36
CA MET A 232 17.91 -8.43 14.97
C MET A 232 16.42 -8.35 14.68
N TYR A 233 16.09 -7.70 13.57
CA TYR A 233 14.77 -7.58 13.01
C TYR A 233 14.60 -8.69 11.98
N VAL A 234 13.72 -9.65 12.24
CA VAL A 234 13.52 -10.80 11.33
C VAL A 234 12.19 -10.62 10.62
N VAL A 235 12.21 -10.64 9.29
CA VAL A 235 11.01 -10.57 8.45
C VAL A 235 10.95 -11.81 7.56
N GLY A 236 9.86 -12.54 7.68
CA GLY A 236 9.56 -13.73 6.90
C GLY A 236 8.57 -13.46 5.77
N SER A 237 7.95 -14.54 5.29
CA SER A 237 6.93 -14.48 4.23
C SER A 237 5.73 -13.61 4.62
N LYS A 238 5.10 -13.02 3.59
CA LYS A 238 3.75 -12.46 3.70
C LYS A 238 2.76 -13.60 3.92
N VAL A 239 1.93 -13.50 4.95
CA VAL A 239 0.95 -14.53 5.33
C VAL A 239 -0.49 -14.01 5.40
N LYS A 240 -0.69 -12.70 5.28
CA LYS A 240 -2.00 -12.05 5.19
C LYS A 240 -1.89 -10.75 4.40
N GLU A 241 -3.02 -10.15 4.09
CA GLU A 241 -3.05 -8.85 3.42
C GLU A 241 -2.54 -7.71 4.30
N SER A 242 -2.07 -6.67 3.61
CA SER A 242 -1.62 -5.44 4.25
C SER A 242 -2.79 -4.72 4.91
N SER A 243 -2.51 -4.05 6.02
CA SER A 243 -3.39 -3.03 6.62
C SER A 243 -3.50 -1.78 5.75
N VAL A 244 -2.52 -1.54 4.87
CA VAL A 244 -2.60 -0.46 3.89
C VAL A 244 -3.62 -0.83 2.82
N LYS A 245 -4.62 0.02 2.64
CA LYS A 245 -5.65 -0.12 1.61
C LYS A 245 -5.42 0.93 0.53
N ARG A 246 -5.18 0.46 -0.70
CA ARG A 246 -5.19 1.30 -1.89
C ARG A 246 -6.61 1.38 -2.44
N VAL A 247 -7.18 2.57 -2.46
CA VAL A 247 -8.54 2.82 -2.95
C VAL A 247 -8.46 3.56 -4.28
N PRO A 248 -8.98 2.98 -5.37
CA PRO A 248 -9.12 3.68 -6.63
C PRO A 248 -10.01 4.90 -6.48
N ALA A 249 -9.55 6.05 -6.93
CA ALA A 249 -10.27 7.32 -6.97
C ALA A 249 -10.28 7.86 -8.40
N ALA A 250 -11.34 8.58 -8.76
CA ALA A 250 -11.41 9.30 -10.01
C ALA A 250 -10.72 10.66 -9.86
N ALA A 251 -9.83 11.00 -10.81
CA ALA A 251 -9.28 12.34 -10.95
C ALA A 251 -10.19 13.16 -11.88
N GLN A 252 -11.06 13.96 -11.28
CA GLN A 252 -11.97 14.86 -11.98
C GLN A 252 -11.19 16.10 -12.43
N ILE A 253 -11.14 16.32 -13.74
CA ILE A 253 -10.50 17.50 -14.34
C ILE A 253 -11.38 18.72 -14.07
N VAL A 254 -10.85 19.69 -13.34
CA VAL A 254 -11.48 21.00 -13.15
C VAL A 254 -11.08 21.92 -14.30
N ASP A 255 -9.78 21.95 -14.59
CA ASP A 255 -9.18 22.63 -15.73
C ASP A 255 -7.80 21.98 -16.06
N ALA A 256 -7.04 22.59 -16.97
CA ALA A 256 -5.74 22.05 -17.39
C ALA A 256 -4.68 21.98 -16.27
N ALA A 257 -4.80 22.79 -15.23
CA ALA A 257 -3.86 22.89 -14.13
C ALA A 257 -4.39 22.29 -12.82
N THR A 258 -5.67 21.92 -12.77
CA THR A 258 -6.35 21.59 -11.51
C THR A 258 -7.21 20.34 -11.63
N ILE A 259 -7.08 19.45 -10.65
CA ILE A 259 -7.95 18.27 -10.51
C ILE A 259 -8.61 18.20 -9.13
N ARG A 260 -9.65 17.40 -9.02
CA ARG A 260 -10.33 17.04 -7.78
C ARG A 260 -10.43 15.52 -7.70
N LEU A 261 -10.29 14.95 -6.50
CA LEU A 261 -10.43 13.52 -6.31
C LEU A 261 -11.84 13.17 -5.81
N SER A 262 -12.35 12.03 -6.28
CA SER A 262 -13.60 11.46 -5.78
C SER A 262 -13.56 9.95 -5.71
N VAL A 263 -14.34 9.36 -4.80
CA VAL A 263 -14.62 7.92 -4.72
C VAL A 263 -16.13 7.77 -4.76
N ASP A 264 -16.64 6.96 -5.68
CA ASP A 264 -18.08 6.73 -5.86
C ASP A 264 -18.91 8.03 -5.98
N GLY A 265 -18.34 9.04 -6.66
CA GLY A 265 -18.95 10.36 -6.84
C GLY A 265 -18.88 11.28 -5.62
N ILE A 266 -18.29 10.84 -4.50
CA ILE A 266 -18.08 11.63 -3.29
C ILE A 266 -16.69 12.26 -3.36
N THR A 267 -16.64 13.59 -3.31
CA THR A 267 -15.37 14.34 -3.28
C THR A 267 -14.54 13.99 -2.04
N ILE A 268 -13.26 13.70 -2.27
CA ILE A 268 -12.26 13.59 -1.20
C ILE A 268 -11.84 15.01 -0.81
N SER A 269 -12.04 15.37 0.44
CA SER A 269 -11.59 16.66 0.97
C SER A 269 -10.19 16.52 1.58
N LEU A 270 -9.23 17.26 1.02
CA LEU A 270 -7.87 17.38 1.55
C LEU A 270 -7.66 18.81 2.05
N PRO A 271 -7.24 19.00 3.32
CA PRO A 271 -6.88 20.32 3.82
C PRO A 271 -5.64 20.91 3.12
N GLU A 272 -5.54 22.24 3.02
CA GLU A 272 -4.38 22.92 2.41
C GLU A 272 -3.05 22.52 3.08
N ASP A 273 -3.08 22.28 4.40
CA ASP A 273 -1.92 21.87 5.18
C ASP A 273 -1.68 20.35 5.22
N PHE A 274 -2.36 19.57 4.35
CA PHE A 274 -2.31 18.11 4.29
C PHE A 274 -0.88 17.53 4.31
N VAL A 275 0.01 18.10 3.49
CA VAL A 275 1.41 17.63 3.38
C VAL A 275 2.29 18.17 4.50
N ALA A 276 1.98 19.37 4.99
CA ALA A 276 2.74 20.03 6.04
C ALA A 276 2.59 19.31 7.39
N GLN A 277 1.38 18.83 7.71
CA GLN A 277 1.07 18.17 8.99
C GLN A 277 1.12 16.62 8.93
N LYS A 278 1.74 16.04 7.89
CA LYS A 278 1.82 14.58 7.68
C LYS A 278 2.35 13.78 8.88
N SER A 279 3.17 14.41 9.72
CA SER A 279 3.81 13.80 10.89
C SER A 279 3.31 14.34 12.23
N SER A 280 2.19 15.06 12.24
CA SER A 280 1.62 15.69 13.44
C SER A 280 0.11 15.52 13.57
N THR A 281 -0.60 15.25 12.46
CA THR A 281 -2.06 15.12 12.44
C THR A 281 -2.49 13.78 11.85
N LEU A 282 -3.35 13.02 12.53
CA LEU A 282 -3.90 11.77 12.00
C LEU A 282 -4.78 12.04 10.76
N GLY A 283 -4.67 11.17 9.75
CA GLY A 283 -5.38 11.31 8.48
C GLY A 283 -4.72 12.26 7.49
N TYR A 284 -3.54 12.80 7.80
CA TYR A 284 -2.74 13.62 6.88
C TYR A 284 -1.65 12.78 6.20
N GLY A 285 -0.87 13.33 5.27
CA GLY A 285 -0.01 12.47 4.46
C GLY A 285 0.84 13.14 3.40
N VAL A 286 1.17 12.40 2.36
CA VAL A 286 1.91 12.90 1.20
C VAL A 286 1.09 12.76 -0.08
N ILE A 287 1.43 13.58 -1.06
CA ILE A 287 0.92 13.47 -2.42
C ILE A 287 2.12 13.23 -3.32
N ALA A 288 2.07 12.16 -4.08
CA ALA A 288 3.12 11.79 -5.02
C ALA A 288 2.51 11.32 -6.33
N TYR A 289 3.25 11.44 -7.44
CA TYR A 289 2.86 10.82 -8.69
C TYR A 289 4.04 10.19 -9.43
N THR A 290 3.74 9.22 -10.30
CA THR A 290 4.66 8.66 -11.28
C THR A 290 4.16 8.98 -12.69
N LEU A 291 5.07 9.16 -13.65
CA LEU A 291 4.73 9.27 -15.07
C LEU A 291 4.69 7.88 -15.68
N ALA A 292 3.64 7.56 -16.43
CA ALA A 292 3.48 6.24 -17.07
C ALA A 292 4.64 5.91 -18.02
N SER A 293 5.18 6.92 -18.71
CA SER A 293 6.37 6.79 -19.56
C SER A 293 7.66 6.41 -18.82
N GLU A 294 7.72 6.62 -17.49
CA GLU A 294 8.90 6.35 -16.66
C GLU A 294 8.75 5.07 -15.82
N VAL A 295 7.56 4.45 -15.80
CA VAL A 295 7.31 3.20 -15.07
C VAL A 295 7.94 2.03 -15.82
N LYS A 296 8.76 1.25 -15.12
CA LYS A 296 9.37 0.04 -15.67
C LYS A 296 8.51 -1.18 -15.36
N ALA A 297 8.09 -1.88 -16.40
CA ALA A 297 7.26 -3.08 -16.26
C ALA A 297 7.98 -4.18 -15.46
N GLY A 298 7.27 -4.79 -14.51
CA GLY A 298 7.80 -5.88 -13.68
C GLY A 298 8.62 -5.43 -12.47
N GLU A 299 8.92 -4.14 -12.32
CA GLU A 299 9.56 -3.62 -11.11
C GLU A 299 8.54 -3.34 -10.00
N LYS A 300 9.03 -3.35 -8.76
CA LYS A 300 8.24 -2.95 -7.59
C LYS A 300 7.93 -1.46 -7.67
N LEU A 301 6.78 -1.07 -7.12
CA LEU A 301 6.33 0.32 -7.16
C LEU A 301 7.36 1.29 -6.54
N ALA A 302 8.01 0.88 -5.44
CA ALA A 302 9.06 1.67 -4.78
C ALA A 302 10.32 1.95 -5.62
N ALA A 303 10.52 1.26 -6.74
CA ALA A 303 11.61 1.51 -7.69
C ALA A 303 11.27 2.59 -8.72
N SER A 304 10.00 3.03 -8.78
CA SER A 304 9.57 4.09 -9.68
C SER A 304 10.15 5.44 -9.28
N LYS A 305 10.27 6.35 -10.24
CA LYS A 305 10.57 7.76 -9.98
C LYS A 305 9.29 8.49 -9.55
N PHE A 306 9.31 9.07 -8.36
CA PHE A 306 8.19 9.83 -7.81
C PHE A 306 8.47 11.34 -7.82
N TYR A 307 7.41 12.10 -8.02
CA TYR A 307 7.37 13.56 -7.94
C TYR A 307 6.42 13.98 -6.82
N TYR A 308 6.76 15.04 -6.06
CA TYR A 308 6.09 15.44 -4.82
C TYR A 308 5.71 16.93 -4.81
N ASP A 309 5.48 17.51 -5.98
CA ASP A 309 5.31 18.93 -6.25
C ASP A 309 3.86 19.33 -6.58
N ILE A 310 2.89 18.42 -6.36
CA ILE A 310 1.45 18.75 -6.36
C ILE A 310 1.10 19.47 -5.06
N ILE A 311 0.35 20.57 -5.17
CA ILE A 311 -0.06 21.41 -4.04
C ILE A 311 -1.57 21.24 -3.82
N VAL A 312 -2.00 21.20 -2.55
CA VAL A 312 -3.42 21.24 -2.18
C VAL A 312 -3.85 22.70 -2.07
N ASN A 313 -4.85 23.10 -2.83
CA ASN A 313 -5.44 24.43 -2.75
C ASN A 313 -6.39 24.53 -1.55
N ALA A 314 -6.72 25.77 -1.14
CA ALA A 314 -7.63 26.04 -0.03
C ALA A 314 -9.04 25.43 -0.20
N ASP A 315 -9.48 25.19 -1.43
CA ASP A 315 -10.77 24.55 -1.74
C ASP A 315 -10.69 23.00 -1.84
N GLY A 316 -9.53 22.42 -1.52
CA GLY A 316 -9.27 20.98 -1.54
C GLY A 316 -8.97 20.40 -2.92
N THR A 317 -8.86 21.23 -3.97
CA THR A 317 -8.37 20.79 -5.27
C THR A 317 -6.86 20.62 -5.28
N LEU A 318 -6.34 19.88 -6.26
CA LEU A 318 -4.92 19.63 -6.44
C LEU A 318 -4.40 20.42 -7.63
N ALA A 319 -3.46 21.33 -7.37
CA ALA A 319 -2.73 22.08 -8.39
C ALA A 319 -1.61 21.22 -8.98
N LEU A 320 -1.66 21.01 -10.29
CA LEU A 320 -0.66 20.26 -11.05
C LEU A 320 0.52 21.18 -11.41
N PRO A 321 1.77 20.75 -11.20
CA PRO A 321 2.94 21.54 -11.60
C PRO A 321 3.04 21.66 -13.14
N GLU A 322 3.58 22.77 -13.64
CA GLU A 322 3.70 23.05 -15.08
C GLU A 322 4.41 21.93 -15.85
N ALA A 323 5.43 21.32 -15.24
CA ALA A 323 6.16 20.20 -15.82
C ALA A 323 5.26 18.97 -16.05
N LEU A 324 4.35 18.68 -15.11
CA LEU A 324 3.36 17.61 -15.28
C LEU A 324 2.34 17.98 -16.36
N GLN A 325 1.81 19.20 -16.34
CA GLN A 325 0.86 19.68 -17.37
C GLN A 325 1.43 19.52 -18.79
N ALA A 326 2.70 19.89 -18.99
CA ALA A 326 3.38 19.74 -20.28
C ALA A 326 3.49 18.27 -20.72
N LYS A 327 3.79 17.34 -19.80
CA LYS A 327 3.84 15.90 -20.09
C LYS A 327 2.46 15.34 -20.47
N LEU A 328 1.42 15.73 -19.73
CA LEU A 328 0.05 15.31 -20.01
C LEU A 328 -0.46 15.86 -21.35
N ALA A 329 -0.11 17.11 -21.68
CA ALA A 329 -0.44 17.73 -22.96
C ALA A 329 0.26 17.03 -24.15
N ALA A 330 1.45 16.47 -23.92
CA ALA A 330 2.19 15.66 -24.89
C ALA A 330 1.65 14.21 -25.02
N GLY A 331 0.59 13.85 -24.29
CA GLY A 331 -0.07 12.54 -24.36
C GLY A 331 0.43 11.50 -23.35
N ASP A 332 1.30 11.89 -22.41
CA ASP A 332 1.64 11.03 -21.27
C ASP A 332 0.48 10.97 -20.26
N THR A 333 0.55 10.05 -19.31
CA THR A 333 -0.39 9.94 -18.19
C THR A 333 0.38 9.82 -16.88
N ALA A 334 -0.25 10.18 -15.76
CA ALA A 334 0.36 10.03 -14.45
C ALA A 334 -0.49 9.16 -13.52
N ASN A 335 0.16 8.41 -12.65
CA ASN A 335 -0.49 7.69 -11.55
C ASN A 335 -0.26 8.49 -10.26
N LEU A 336 -1.34 8.99 -9.67
CA LEU A 336 -1.34 9.73 -8.41
C LEU A 336 -1.47 8.79 -7.23
N TYR A 337 -0.76 9.10 -6.15
CA TYR A 337 -0.81 8.44 -4.85
C TYR A 337 -0.99 9.49 -3.76
N VAL A 338 -2.15 9.52 -3.11
CA VAL A 338 -2.39 10.32 -1.90
C VAL A 338 -2.30 9.36 -0.71
N VAL A 339 -1.14 9.31 -0.07
CA VAL A 339 -0.83 8.36 1.01
C VAL A 339 -1.10 9.01 2.35
N HIS A 340 -2.10 8.52 3.08
CA HIS A 340 -2.43 8.97 4.42
C HIS A 340 -1.68 8.17 5.49
N ASN A 341 -1.38 8.80 6.62
CA ASN A 341 -0.73 8.19 7.79
C ASN A 341 -1.63 7.28 8.64
N ASN A 342 -2.85 6.99 8.16
CA ASN A 342 -3.81 6.09 8.79
C ASN A 342 -3.96 4.75 8.04
N GLY A 343 -3.08 4.47 7.07
CA GLY A 343 -3.11 3.23 6.29
C GLY A 343 -4.02 3.27 5.06
N MET A 344 -4.53 4.45 4.68
CA MET A 344 -5.27 4.63 3.42
C MET A 344 -4.39 5.28 2.36
N THR A 345 -4.42 4.76 1.14
CA THR A 345 -3.80 5.39 -0.03
C THR A 345 -4.84 5.55 -1.13
N TYR A 346 -5.13 6.76 -1.58
CA TYR A 346 -5.94 6.94 -2.79
C TYR A 346 -5.06 6.88 -4.02
N THR A 347 -5.47 6.11 -5.03
CA THR A 347 -4.78 5.99 -6.31
C THR A 347 -5.66 6.50 -7.43
N ALA A 348 -5.17 7.41 -8.27
CA ALA A 348 -5.93 7.95 -9.39
C ALA A 348 -5.08 8.07 -10.65
N LYS A 349 -5.71 7.95 -11.83
CA LYS A 349 -5.04 8.20 -13.11
C LYS A 349 -5.30 9.64 -13.54
N ILE A 350 -4.23 10.39 -13.79
CA ILE A 350 -4.31 11.76 -14.32
C ILE A 350 -4.05 11.73 -15.82
N ILE A 351 -4.94 12.37 -16.57
CA ILE A 351 -4.84 12.60 -18.01
C ILE A 351 -5.00 14.09 -18.33
N SER A 352 -4.67 14.51 -19.55
CA SER A 352 -4.96 15.88 -20.00
C SER A 352 -6.43 16.09 -20.36
N VAL A 353 -6.86 17.35 -20.32
CA VAL A 353 -8.18 17.80 -20.82
C VAL A 353 -8.43 17.30 -22.24
N ASN A 354 -7.45 17.47 -23.14
CA ASN A 354 -7.56 17.03 -24.53
C ASN A 354 -7.77 15.51 -24.66
N THR A 355 -7.13 14.73 -23.78
CA THR A 355 -7.31 13.28 -23.75
C THR A 355 -8.71 12.91 -23.29
N LEU A 356 -9.25 13.62 -22.29
CA LEU A 356 -10.63 13.43 -21.82
C LEU A 356 -11.63 13.75 -22.93
N ASP A 357 -11.47 14.87 -23.63
CA ASP A 357 -12.36 15.28 -24.73
C ASP A 357 -12.35 14.28 -25.89
N LYS A 358 -11.16 13.72 -26.20
CA LYS A 358 -11.04 12.64 -27.18
C LYS A 358 -11.82 11.40 -26.73
N GLN A 359 -11.66 10.97 -25.48
CA GLN A 359 -12.37 9.80 -24.94
C GLN A 359 -13.88 10.01 -24.88
N LYS A 360 -14.36 11.22 -24.55
CA LYS A 360 -15.77 11.57 -24.65
C LYS A 360 -16.29 11.40 -26.07
N SER A 361 -15.56 11.92 -27.05
CA SER A 361 -15.94 11.83 -28.47
C SER A 361 -16.04 10.36 -28.94
N GLU A 362 -15.07 9.53 -28.56
CA GLU A 362 -15.07 8.09 -28.85
C GLU A 362 -16.22 7.36 -28.14
N ALA A 363 -16.52 7.70 -26.90
CA ALA A 363 -17.64 7.13 -26.15
C ALA A 363 -19.01 7.51 -26.75
N LEU A 364 -19.16 8.76 -27.20
CA LEU A 364 -20.36 9.22 -27.90
C LEU A 364 -20.59 8.51 -29.24
N ALA A 365 -19.51 8.17 -29.95
CA ALA A 365 -19.59 7.33 -31.14
C ALA A 365 -20.13 5.93 -30.80
N LYS A 366 -19.62 5.29 -29.72
CA LYS A 366 -20.14 3.99 -29.25
C LYS A 366 -21.61 4.02 -28.88
N VAL A 367 -22.08 5.10 -28.24
CA VAL A 367 -23.52 5.28 -27.93
C VAL A 367 -24.35 5.35 -29.23
N SER A 368 -23.82 6.02 -30.26
CA SER A 368 -24.48 6.14 -31.56
C SER A 368 -24.53 4.79 -32.29
N ASP A 369 -23.43 4.03 -32.28
CA ASP A 369 -23.36 2.68 -32.83
C ASP A 369 -24.28 1.70 -32.09
N TYR A 370 -24.34 1.79 -30.76
CA TYR A 370 -25.27 1.00 -29.95
C TYR A 370 -26.71 1.20 -30.43
N LEU A 371 -27.14 2.46 -30.59
CA LEU A 371 -28.50 2.79 -30.98
C LEU A 371 -28.81 2.38 -32.43
N ALA A 372 -27.84 2.51 -33.34
CA ALA A 372 -28.00 2.12 -34.75
C ALA A 372 -28.21 0.61 -34.93
N ASN A 373 -27.70 -0.20 -34.00
CA ASN A 373 -27.77 -1.66 -34.06
C ASN A 373 -28.97 -2.27 -33.31
N GLN A 374 -29.90 -1.46 -32.79
CA GLN A 374 -31.06 -1.98 -32.05
C GLN A 374 -32.22 -2.39 -32.96
N PRO A 375 -32.89 -3.52 -32.66
CA PRO A 375 -34.14 -3.89 -33.32
C PRO A 375 -35.22 -2.82 -33.12
N SER A 376 -36.05 -2.59 -34.13
CA SER A 376 -37.16 -1.61 -34.09
C SER A 376 -38.10 -1.80 -32.90
N LYS A 377 -38.29 -3.05 -32.45
CA LYS A 377 -39.15 -3.43 -31.33
C LYS A 377 -38.68 -2.91 -29.96
N VAL A 378 -37.38 -2.69 -29.78
CA VAL A 378 -36.78 -2.23 -28.51
C VAL A 378 -36.15 -0.84 -28.62
N TYR A 379 -36.20 -0.24 -29.81
CA TYR A 379 -35.56 1.05 -30.11
C TYR A 379 -35.99 2.17 -29.15
N GLY A 380 -37.25 2.23 -28.76
CA GLY A 380 -37.74 3.27 -27.85
C GLY A 380 -37.13 3.21 -26.44
N GLU A 381 -36.88 2.01 -25.92
CA GLU A 381 -36.22 1.82 -24.63
C GLU A 381 -34.71 2.03 -24.75
N ALA A 382 -34.10 1.49 -25.80
CA ALA A 382 -32.70 1.70 -26.09
C ALA A 382 -32.36 3.20 -26.30
N ALA A 383 -33.24 3.97 -26.94
CA ALA A 383 -33.08 5.40 -27.12
C ALA A 383 -33.07 6.17 -25.79
N LYS A 384 -33.88 5.74 -24.80
CA LYS A 384 -33.86 6.35 -23.45
C LYS A 384 -32.52 6.10 -22.77
N ILE A 385 -32.04 4.85 -22.79
CA ILE A 385 -30.75 4.45 -22.22
C ILE A 385 -29.59 5.19 -22.93
N ALA A 386 -29.60 5.23 -24.25
CA ALA A 386 -28.58 5.92 -25.05
C ALA A 386 -28.54 7.43 -24.78
N ASN A 387 -29.71 8.09 -24.66
CA ASN A 387 -29.76 9.51 -24.32
C ASN A 387 -29.27 9.79 -22.90
N GLN A 388 -29.58 8.91 -21.94
CA GLN A 388 -29.05 9.03 -20.59
C GLN A 388 -27.53 8.86 -20.57
N ALA A 389 -27.00 7.84 -21.25
CA ALA A 389 -25.56 7.61 -21.37
C ALA A 389 -24.86 8.82 -22.03
N ARG A 390 -25.43 9.36 -23.12
CA ARG A 390 -24.92 10.57 -23.78
C ARG A 390 -24.80 11.75 -22.82
N ALA A 391 -25.87 12.07 -22.09
CA ALA A 391 -25.88 13.20 -21.16
C ALA A 391 -24.82 13.03 -20.05
N LEU A 392 -24.61 11.81 -19.56
CA LEU A 392 -23.58 11.52 -18.56
C LEU A 392 -22.16 11.63 -19.14
N ILE A 393 -21.91 11.16 -20.36
CA ILE A 393 -20.61 11.27 -21.03
C ILE A 393 -20.25 12.74 -21.29
N GLU A 394 -21.21 13.55 -21.74
CA GLU A 394 -21.00 14.98 -21.98
C GLU A 394 -20.62 15.70 -20.68
N ALA A 395 -21.30 15.37 -19.57
CA ALA A 395 -21.06 15.94 -18.25
C ALA A 395 -19.81 15.37 -17.53
N ALA A 396 -19.24 14.26 -18.03
CA ALA A 396 -18.15 13.58 -17.35
C ALA A 396 -16.90 14.48 -17.20
N SER A 397 -16.23 14.35 -16.07
CA SER A 397 -15.00 15.07 -15.72
C SER A 397 -13.81 14.13 -15.56
N SER A 398 -14.02 12.83 -15.67
CA SER A 398 -13.01 11.77 -15.54
C SER A 398 -13.28 10.61 -16.48
N ILE A 399 -12.29 9.72 -16.62
CA ILE A 399 -12.43 8.48 -17.42
C ILE A 399 -13.45 7.55 -16.77
N GLU A 400 -13.39 7.44 -15.45
CA GLU A 400 -14.24 6.55 -14.66
C GLU A 400 -15.73 6.91 -14.81
N GLU A 401 -16.04 8.20 -14.92
CA GLU A 401 -17.40 8.68 -15.20
C GLU A 401 -17.87 8.33 -16.61
N ILE A 402 -16.99 8.41 -17.62
CA ILE A 402 -17.29 7.96 -19.00
C ILE A 402 -17.56 6.46 -19.02
N GLU A 403 -16.72 5.66 -18.36
CA GLU A 403 -16.87 4.20 -18.29
C GLU A 403 -18.15 3.81 -17.54
N ALA A 404 -18.48 4.48 -16.44
CA ALA A 404 -19.72 4.26 -15.71
C ALA A 404 -20.95 4.58 -16.57
N ALA A 405 -20.90 5.65 -17.37
CA ALA A 405 -21.98 6.00 -18.30
C ALA A 405 -22.14 4.95 -19.41
N LEU A 406 -21.04 4.42 -19.95
CA LEU A 406 -21.08 3.38 -20.99
C LEU A 406 -21.67 2.07 -20.49
N LYS A 407 -21.48 1.70 -19.22
CA LYS A 407 -22.11 0.50 -18.63
C LYS A 407 -23.64 0.51 -18.66
N LEU A 408 -24.27 1.69 -18.81
CA LEU A 408 -25.73 1.75 -19.00
C LEU A 408 -26.17 1.04 -20.28
N LEU A 409 -25.32 0.97 -21.30
CA LEU A 409 -25.63 0.30 -22.56
C LEU A 409 -25.72 -1.23 -22.40
N ASP A 410 -25.17 -1.81 -21.33
CA ASP A 410 -25.26 -3.23 -21.00
C ASP A 410 -26.61 -3.62 -20.36
N THR A 411 -27.50 -2.64 -20.14
CA THR A 411 -28.83 -2.88 -19.57
C THR A 411 -29.62 -3.81 -20.49
N LYS A 412 -30.10 -4.94 -19.94
CA LYS A 412 -30.95 -5.87 -20.68
C LYS A 412 -32.25 -5.16 -21.08
N LEU A 413 -32.52 -5.15 -22.39
CA LEU A 413 -33.79 -4.76 -22.96
C LEU A 413 -34.71 -5.99 -22.96
N ASP A 414 -35.92 -5.85 -22.42
CA ASP A 414 -36.89 -6.94 -22.45
C ASP A 414 -37.40 -7.10 -23.88
N TYR A 415 -37.11 -8.25 -24.48
CA TYR A 415 -37.73 -8.65 -25.73
C TYR A 415 -39.15 -9.10 -25.41
N PRO A 416 -40.20 -8.43 -25.91
CA PRO A 416 -41.51 -9.07 -25.93
C PRO A 416 -41.39 -10.27 -26.87
N TRP A 417 -41.39 -11.48 -26.30
CA TRP A 417 -41.60 -12.71 -27.06
C TRP A 417 -42.92 -12.54 -27.82
N GLN A 418 -42.84 -12.54 -29.15
CA GLN A 418 -44.02 -12.76 -29.97
C GLN A 418 -44.37 -14.23 -29.81
N ASP A 419 -45.47 -14.49 -29.10
CA ASP A 419 -46.11 -15.79 -29.06
C ASP A 419 -46.74 -16.01 -30.44
N ASP A 420 -45.95 -16.54 -31.38
CA ASP A 420 -46.42 -16.98 -32.68
C ASP A 420 -47.19 -18.29 -32.51
N ASN A 421 -48.33 -18.24 -31.85
CA ASN A 421 -49.34 -19.29 -31.86
C ASN A 421 -50.73 -18.67 -31.77
N GLN A 422 -51.21 -18.15 -32.90
CA GLN A 422 -52.65 -18.09 -33.14
C GLN A 422 -53.19 -19.52 -33.29
N GLY A 423 -53.56 -20.12 -32.16
CA GLY A 423 -54.34 -21.35 -32.07
C GLY A 423 -55.61 -21.08 -31.27
N THR A 424 -56.74 -21.20 -31.95
CA THR A 424 -58.13 -21.11 -31.49
C THR A 424 -58.45 -21.66 -30.09
N THR A 425 -59.42 -20.99 -29.45
CA THR A 425 -60.09 -21.25 -28.17
C THR A 425 -60.66 -22.65 -27.96
N ALA A 426 -60.55 -23.20 -26.73
CA ALA A 426 -61.66 -23.82 -25.95
C ALA A 426 -61.24 -24.30 -24.53
N GLY A 427 -61.82 -23.67 -23.49
CA GLY A 427 -62.45 -24.27 -22.29
C GLY A 427 -61.72 -25.21 -21.30
N GLY A 428 -61.74 -24.85 -20.00
CA GLY A 428 -62.16 -25.79 -18.94
C GLY A 428 -61.28 -26.00 -17.68
N ASN A 429 -61.67 -25.32 -16.59
CA ASN A 429 -61.72 -25.73 -15.16
C ASN A 429 -60.51 -26.22 -14.31
N THR A 430 -60.21 -25.39 -13.28
CA THR A 430 -60.03 -25.64 -11.82
C THR A 430 -59.07 -26.71 -11.28
N THR A 431 -58.08 -26.30 -10.46
CA THR A 431 -57.93 -26.69 -9.02
C THR A 431 -56.96 -25.74 -8.27
N VAL A 432 -56.95 -25.80 -6.94
CA VAL A 432 -56.59 -24.77 -5.94
C VAL A 432 -55.58 -25.33 -4.90
N LEU A 433 -54.51 -24.54 -4.61
CA LEU A 433 -53.68 -24.37 -3.36
C LEU A 433 -52.65 -25.46 -2.87
N PRO A 434 -51.71 -25.18 -1.91
CA PRO A 434 -50.68 -24.11 -1.78
C PRO A 434 -49.31 -24.62 -1.18
N PRO A 435 -48.49 -23.81 -0.42
CA PRO A 435 -47.19 -23.22 -0.78
C PRO A 435 -45.94 -23.88 -0.12
N GLN A 436 -44.70 -23.48 -0.49
CA GLN A 436 -43.52 -23.27 0.39
C GLN A 436 -42.21 -23.01 -0.41
N THR A 437 -41.64 -21.78 -0.29
CA THR A 437 -40.36 -21.39 0.36
C THR A 437 -39.08 -21.65 -0.44
N GLY A 438 -38.27 -20.60 -0.64
CA GLY A 438 -36.89 -20.72 -1.13
C GLY A 438 -36.30 -19.41 -1.65
N ASP A 439 -35.81 -18.61 -0.73
CA ASP A 439 -34.63 -17.74 -0.80
C ASP A 439 -34.59 -16.43 -1.62
N ALA A 440 -34.17 -15.42 -0.85
CA ALA A 440 -33.86 -14.07 -1.21
C ALA A 440 -32.48 -13.99 -1.86
N GLU A 441 -32.40 -13.41 -3.05
CA GLU A 441 -31.21 -12.74 -3.57
C GLU A 441 -31.65 -11.91 -4.78
N LYS A 442 -31.66 -10.57 -4.63
CA LYS A 442 -31.57 -9.51 -5.67
C LYS A 442 -32.15 -8.18 -5.15
N PHE A 443 -31.40 -7.49 -4.31
CA PHE A 443 -31.55 -6.05 -4.12
C PHE A 443 -30.16 -5.41 -4.14
N ALA A 444 -29.58 -5.27 -5.33
CA ALA A 444 -28.32 -4.57 -5.55
C ALA A 444 -28.30 -3.56 -6.72
N PRO A 445 -29.22 -3.56 -7.72
CA PRO A 445 -29.18 -2.52 -8.76
C PRO A 445 -29.94 -1.24 -8.43
N LEU A 446 -30.80 -1.21 -7.38
CA LEU A 446 -31.69 -0.05 -7.16
C LEU A 446 -31.04 1.14 -6.42
N MET A 447 -29.97 0.92 -5.64
CA MET A 447 -29.32 2.00 -4.88
C MET A 447 -28.52 2.98 -5.76
N LEU A 448 -27.99 2.51 -6.91
CA LEU A 448 -27.27 3.36 -7.87
C LEU A 448 -28.20 4.34 -8.62
N ILE A 449 -29.48 3.98 -8.78
CA ILE A 449 -30.47 4.78 -9.49
C ILE A 449 -30.96 5.95 -8.63
N VAL A 450 -31.00 5.80 -7.30
CA VAL A 450 -31.53 6.82 -6.39
C VAL A 450 -30.54 7.98 -6.18
N MET A 451 -29.22 7.75 -6.23
CA MET A 451 -28.24 8.82 -6.04
C MET A 451 -28.03 9.71 -7.27
N ALA A 452 -28.18 9.17 -8.49
CA ALA A 452 -28.14 9.95 -9.72
C ALA A 452 -29.33 10.93 -9.85
N MET A 453 -30.50 10.59 -9.28
CA MET A 453 -31.67 11.49 -9.27
C MET A 453 -31.52 12.67 -8.29
N ALA A 454 -30.72 12.54 -7.23
CA ALA A 454 -30.49 13.61 -6.26
C ALA A 454 -29.64 14.76 -6.85
N ALA A 455 -28.66 14.46 -7.71
CA ALA A 455 -27.82 15.45 -8.37
C ALA A 455 -28.61 16.32 -9.37
N VAL A 456 -29.58 15.73 -10.08
CA VAL A 456 -30.43 16.45 -11.05
C VAL A 456 -31.46 17.35 -10.35
N LEU A 457 -31.99 16.95 -9.18
CA LEU A 457 -32.94 17.80 -8.43
C LEU A 457 -32.28 19.05 -7.82
N PHE A 458 -31.03 18.98 -7.37
CA PHE A 458 -30.34 20.14 -6.78
C PHE A 458 -30.02 21.24 -7.80
N VAL A 459 -29.77 20.89 -9.06
CA VAL A 459 -29.50 21.86 -10.15
C VAL A 459 -30.79 22.56 -10.60
N VAL A 460 -31.95 21.89 -10.52
CA VAL A 460 -33.25 22.48 -10.91
C VAL A 460 -33.84 23.39 -9.82
N CYS A 461 -33.56 23.14 -8.53
CA CYS A 461 -34.08 23.97 -7.43
C CYS A 461 -33.34 25.31 -7.23
N ARG A 462 -32.12 25.52 -7.77
CA ARG A 462 -31.40 26.80 -7.67
C ARG A 462 -31.80 27.85 -8.72
N ARG A 463 -32.59 27.50 -9.74
CA ARG A 463 -33.04 28.44 -10.80
C ARG A 463 -34.45 29.01 -10.62
N LYS A 464 -35.11 28.75 -9.48
CA LYS A 464 -36.40 29.38 -9.13
C LYS A 464 -36.43 29.79 -7.66
N ARG A 465 -35.79 30.92 -7.35
CA ARG A 465 -36.21 31.90 -6.35
C ARG A 465 -35.43 33.20 -6.63
N SER A 466 -36.17 34.30 -6.65
CA SER A 466 -35.75 35.68 -6.91
C SER A 466 -34.55 36.11 -6.09
#